data_AF-A0A0T5ZSP7-F1
#
_entry.id   AF-A0A0T5ZSP7-F1
#
_cell.length_a   1.000
_cell.length_b   1.000
_cell.length_c   1.000
_cell.angle_alpha   90.00
_cell.angle_beta   90.00
_cell.angle_gamma   90.00
#
_symmetry.space_group_name_H-M   'P 1'
#
loop_
_entity.id
_entity.type
_entity.pdbx_description
1 polymer ?
#
loop_
_entity_poly.entity_id
_entity_poly.type
_entity_poly.pdbx_seq_one_letter_code
_entity_poly.pdbx_strand_id
1 'polypeptide(L)'
;MSSFVLRLNRSNILLVILLLTLFATLSFPEEKENKNVSALGFDFGISKKDALEVIKSQGRKVVENIVDSKDIRTIIVEGALIELPVDTSNADLKTKLEFYDNELMASSLVFKTNNILNQSALEAELFKYLSGLYGEPGGKEEVLNIITWTWHIPDLAVILSSNPKNNIERIDYVYKPLNQSRIEDEFKQKQQGETVDPAKQMFIDGNYSAPKQ
;
A
#
# COMPACT_ATOMS: atom_id res chain seq x y z
N MET A 1 -21.56 2.32 -59.67
CA MET A 1 -22.50 2.25 -58.52
C MET A 1 -22.17 3.37 -57.54
N SER A 2 -23.20 3.98 -56.98
CA SER A 2 -23.30 5.39 -56.59
C SER A 2 -22.27 5.88 -55.56
N SER A 3 -21.50 6.92 -55.90
CA SER A 3 -20.74 7.74 -54.95
C SER A 3 -21.68 8.76 -54.31
N PHE A 4 -22.08 8.53 -53.05
CA PHE A 4 -22.79 9.52 -52.24
C PHE A 4 -21.84 10.68 -51.91
N VAL A 5 -21.87 11.74 -52.73
CA VAL A 5 -21.21 13.00 -52.40
C VAL A 5 -22.18 13.79 -51.51
N LEU A 6 -21.90 13.83 -50.21
CA LEU A 6 -22.59 14.69 -49.26
C LEU A 6 -22.35 16.16 -49.64
N ARG A 7 -23.32 16.79 -50.31
CA ARG A 7 -23.34 18.25 -50.47
C ARG A 7 -23.75 18.87 -49.14
N LEU A 8 -22.77 19.29 -48.34
CA LEU A 8 -22.98 20.09 -47.15
C LEU A 8 -23.42 21.50 -47.56
N ASN A 9 -24.72 21.80 -47.38
CA ASN A 9 -25.23 23.17 -47.45
C ASN A 9 -24.74 23.96 -46.21
N ARG A 10 -24.62 25.30 -46.29
CA ARG A 10 -24.09 26.16 -45.20
C ARG A 10 -24.78 25.92 -43.86
N SER A 11 -26.07 25.57 -43.87
CA SER A 11 -26.84 25.20 -42.68
C SER A 11 -26.39 23.89 -42.02
N ASN A 12 -25.91 22.92 -42.81
CA ASN A 12 -25.38 21.64 -42.31
C ASN A 12 -23.97 21.78 -41.75
N ILE A 13 -23.17 22.72 -42.29
CA ILE A 13 -21.83 23.02 -41.76
C ILE A 13 -21.95 23.61 -40.35
N LEU A 14 -22.89 24.54 -40.16
CA LEU A 14 -23.15 25.15 -38.85
C LEU A 14 -23.62 24.11 -37.82
N LEU A 15 -24.45 23.15 -38.25
CA LEU A 15 -24.95 22.07 -37.39
C LEU A 15 -23.85 21.06 -37.02
N VAL A 16 -22.94 20.76 -37.96
CA VAL A 16 -21.76 19.92 -37.70
C VAL A 16 -20.77 20.61 -36.74
N ILE A 17 -20.54 21.92 -36.90
CA ILE A 17 -19.70 22.70 -35.98
C ILE A 17 -20.33 22.76 -34.58
N LEU A 18 -21.65 22.98 -34.49
CA LEU A 18 -22.37 22.98 -33.23
C LEU A 18 -22.26 21.62 -32.50
N LEU A 19 -22.35 20.52 -33.25
CA LEU A 19 -22.18 19.16 -32.72
C LEU A 19 -20.75 18.91 -32.23
N LEU A 20 -19.73 19.37 -32.98
CA LEU A 20 -18.33 19.26 -32.59
C LEU A 20 -18.01 20.08 -31.33
N THR A 21 -18.63 21.25 -31.15
CA THR A 21 -18.50 22.03 -29.91
C THR A 21 -19.23 21.38 -28.73
N LEU A 22 -20.33 20.66 -28.99
CA LEU A 22 -21.06 19.92 -27.95
C LEU A 22 -20.25 18.74 -27.39
N PHE A 23 -19.40 18.12 -28.21
CA PHE A 23 -18.46 17.09 -27.78
C PHE A 23 -17.24 17.66 -27.03
N ALA A 24 -16.86 18.92 -27.29
CA ALA A 24 -15.76 19.59 -26.57
C ALA A 24 -16.15 20.03 -25.14
N THR A 25 -17.44 20.02 -24.82
CA THR A 25 -17.96 20.24 -23.45
C THR A 25 -18.32 18.95 -22.73
N LEU A 26 -17.90 17.78 -23.25
CA LEU A 26 -17.77 16.61 -22.38
C LEU A 26 -16.70 16.95 -21.37
N SER A 27 -17.14 17.48 -20.23
CA SER A 27 -16.35 17.57 -19.03
C SER A 27 -15.74 16.19 -18.82
N PHE A 28 -14.45 16.06 -19.10
CA PHE A 28 -13.69 14.98 -18.50
C PHE A 28 -13.99 15.09 -17.00
N PRO A 29 -14.41 14.00 -16.33
CA PRO A 29 -14.47 14.04 -14.89
C PRO A 29 -13.10 14.52 -14.43
N GLU A 30 -13.10 15.64 -13.71
CA GLU A 30 -11.94 16.15 -12.99
C GLU A 30 -11.25 14.94 -12.38
N GLU A 31 -10.02 14.66 -12.81
CA GLU A 31 -9.20 13.60 -12.25
C GLU A 31 -9.11 13.94 -10.77
N LYS A 32 -9.84 13.21 -9.92
CA LYS A 32 -9.94 13.52 -8.50
C LYS A 32 -8.54 13.54 -7.93
N GLU A 33 -8.06 14.75 -7.69
CA GLU A 33 -6.82 15.04 -7.03
C GLU A 33 -6.91 14.53 -5.59
N ASN A 34 -6.36 13.34 -5.34
CA ASN A 34 -5.61 13.03 -4.13
C ASN A 34 -4.90 11.66 -4.26
N LYS A 35 -3.66 11.67 -4.76
CA LYS A 35 -2.91 10.46 -5.11
C LYS A 35 -2.29 9.70 -3.91
N ASN A 36 -2.31 10.25 -2.70
CA ASN A 36 -1.56 9.69 -1.57
C ASN A 36 -2.37 9.47 -0.28
N VAL A 37 -3.70 9.48 -0.33
CA VAL A 37 -4.51 9.21 0.87
C VAL A 37 -4.62 7.70 1.06
N SER A 38 -4.08 7.16 2.16
CA SER A 38 -4.42 5.78 2.55
C SER A 38 -5.92 5.70 2.78
N ALA A 39 -6.55 4.60 2.39
CA ALA A 39 -7.98 4.38 2.69
C ALA A 39 -8.25 4.32 4.20
N LEU A 40 -7.23 4.46 5.06
CA LEU A 40 -7.29 4.54 6.52
C LEU A 40 -7.30 5.98 7.08
N GLY A 41 -7.42 6.98 6.21
CA GLY A 41 -7.62 8.39 6.60
C GLY A 41 -6.34 9.18 6.89
N PHE A 42 -5.19 8.71 6.42
CA PHE A 42 -3.92 9.44 6.50
C PHE A 42 -3.27 9.58 5.13
N ASP A 43 -2.74 10.76 4.85
CA ASP A 43 -1.87 11.00 3.71
C ASP A 43 -0.51 10.34 3.93
N PHE A 44 -0.06 9.56 2.95
CA PHE A 44 1.32 9.09 2.93
C PHE A 44 2.27 10.29 2.81
N GLY A 45 3.38 10.23 3.56
CA GLY A 45 4.28 11.36 3.72
C GLY A 45 3.91 12.31 4.87
N ILE A 46 2.73 12.16 5.52
CA ILE A 46 2.42 12.97 6.71
C ILE A 46 3.49 12.77 7.78
N SER A 47 3.89 13.86 8.42
CA SER A 47 4.87 13.78 9.50
C SER A 47 4.28 13.07 10.72
N LYS A 48 5.13 12.39 11.49
CA LYS A 48 4.75 11.80 12.77
C LYS A 48 4.04 12.81 13.70
N LYS A 49 4.51 14.06 13.72
CA LYS A 49 3.95 15.10 14.59
C LYS A 49 2.49 15.36 14.21
N ASP A 50 2.24 15.57 12.93
CA ASP A 50 0.91 15.91 12.43
C ASP A 50 -0.03 14.71 12.54
N ALA A 51 0.46 13.49 12.28
CA ALA A 51 -0.32 12.26 12.50
C ALA A 51 -0.76 12.10 13.96
N LEU A 52 0.11 12.40 14.93
CA LEU A 52 -0.22 12.38 16.35
C LEU A 52 -1.26 13.44 16.73
N GLU A 53 -1.25 14.60 16.07
CA GLU A 53 -2.27 15.64 16.27
C GLU A 53 -3.64 15.17 15.76
N VAL A 54 -3.69 14.52 14.59
CA VAL A 54 -4.92 13.91 14.05
C VAL A 54 -5.46 12.85 15.02
N ILE A 55 -4.64 11.90 15.46
CA ILE A 55 -5.05 10.85 16.42
C ILE A 55 -5.64 11.46 17.70
N LYS A 56 -4.98 12.48 18.27
CA LYS A 56 -5.43 13.16 19.48
C LYS A 56 -6.76 13.89 19.25
N SER A 57 -6.91 14.58 18.12
CA SER A 57 -8.15 15.31 17.79
C SER A 57 -9.36 14.38 17.64
N GLN A 58 -9.13 13.14 17.21
CA GLN A 58 -10.16 12.10 17.11
C GLN A 58 -10.44 11.39 18.46
N GLY A 59 -9.80 11.81 19.55
CA GLY A 59 -9.95 11.21 20.87
C GLY A 59 -9.44 9.77 20.96
N ARG A 60 -8.54 9.37 20.05
CA ARG A 60 -8.03 8.00 19.96
C ARG A 60 -6.81 7.81 20.86
N LYS A 61 -6.70 6.63 21.46
CA LYS A 61 -5.65 6.29 22.42
C LYS A 61 -4.49 5.60 21.72
N VAL A 62 -3.30 6.19 21.83
CA VAL A 62 -2.04 5.51 21.48
C VAL A 62 -1.76 4.45 22.55
N VAL A 63 -1.66 3.21 22.13
CA VAL A 63 -1.40 2.04 22.99
C VAL A 63 0.10 1.76 23.05
N GLU A 64 0.80 1.90 21.91
CA GLU A 64 2.23 1.63 21.81
C GLU A 64 2.92 2.65 20.89
N ASN A 65 4.17 2.98 21.21
CA ASN A 65 5.07 3.80 20.39
C ASN A 65 6.47 3.20 20.48
N ILE A 66 6.86 2.48 19.44
CA ILE A 66 8.05 1.64 19.40
C ILE A 66 8.98 2.19 18.33
N VAL A 67 10.29 2.17 18.58
CA VAL A 67 11.30 2.39 17.56
C VAL A 67 12.07 1.08 17.43
N ASP A 68 12.14 0.54 16.21
CA ASP A 68 12.92 -0.67 15.95
C ASP A 68 14.40 -0.35 15.66
N SER A 69 15.19 -1.38 15.43
CA SER A 69 16.64 -1.26 15.15
C SER A 69 16.97 -0.61 13.80
N LYS A 70 15.96 -0.33 12.97
CA LYS A 70 16.08 0.25 11.62
C LYS A 70 15.56 1.68 11.59
N ASP A 71 15.44 2.31 12.77
CA ASP A 71 14.85 3.64 12.97
C ASP A 71 13.40 3.76 12.48
N ILE A 72 12.71 2.63 12.27
CA ILE A 72 11.29 2.64 11.94
C ILE A 72 10.52 2.86 13.24
N ARG A 73 9.78 3.95 13.30
CA ARG A 73 8.90 4.24 14.42
C ARG A 73 7.50 3.70 14.11
N THR A 74 7.03 2.80 14.96
CA THR A 74 5.68 2.23 14.92
C THR A 74 4.80 2.87 16.00
N ILE A 75 3.64 3.40 15.62
CA ILE A 75 2.60 3.87 16.53
C ILE A 75 1.40 2.92 16.40
N ILE A 76 0.91 2.41 17.54
CA ILE A 76 -0.29 1.57 17.58
C ILE A 76 -1.40 2.32 18.29
N VAL A 77 -2.56 2.39 17.67
CA VAL A 77 -3.76 3.07 18.15
C VAL A 77 -4.88 2.06 18.31
N GLU A 78 -5.67 2.20 19.37
CA GLU A 78 -6.86 1.39 19.61
C GLU A 78 -7.99 1.76 18.64
N GLY A 79 -8.59 0.75 18.00
CA GLY A 79 -9.66 0.91 17.01
C GLY A 79 -9.18 1.38 15.64
N ALA A 80 -10.15 1.59 14.75
CA ALA A 80 -9.93 2.25 13.47
C ALA A 80 -9.94 3.79 13.62
N LEU A 81 -9.11 4.44 12.81
CA LEU A 81 -9.06 5.90 12.69
C LEU A 81 -10.10 6.46 11.70
N ILE A 82 -10.79 5.57 11.00
CA ILE A 82 -11.90 5.85 10.10
C ILE A 82 -13.05 4.88 10.35
N GLU A 83 -14.24 5.22 9.85
CA GLU A 83 -15.34 4.28 9.78
C GLU A 83 -15.10 3.27 8.66
N LEU A 84 -15.24 1.98 8.97
CA LEU A 84 -15.05 0.90 8.01
C LEU A 84 -16.41 0.38 7.54
N PRO A 85 -16.60 0.14 6.24
CA PRO A 85 -17.85 -0.38 5.69
C PRO A 85 -17.94 -1.92 5.82
N VAL A 86 -17.44 -2.46 6.94
CA VAL A 86 -17.45 -3.89 7.28
C VAL A 86 -17.81 -4.05 8.75
N ASP A 87 -18.46 -5.16 9.12
CA ASP A 87 -18.83 -5.39 10.51
C ASP A 87 -17.61 -5.88 11.31
N THR A 88 -17.07 -5.00 12.16
CA THR A 88 -15.91 -5.30 13.01
C THR A 88 -16.31 -5.61 14.46
N SER A 89 -17.59 -5.79 14.77
CA SER A 89 -18.08 -5.95 16.15
C SER A 89 -17.48 -7.17 16.89
N ASN A 90 -17.07 -8.20 16.14
CA ASN A 90 -16.49 -9.43 16.67
C ASN A 90 -14.94 -9.46 16.63
N ALA A 91 -14.31 -8.31 16.39
CA ALA A 91 -12.86 -8.18 16.30
C ALA A 91 -12.31 -7.13 17.27
N ASP A 92 -11.22 -7.48 17.97
CA ASP A 92 -10.33 -6.48 18.56
C ASP A 92 -9.56 -5.81 17.41
N LEU A 93 -9.76 -4.51 17.23
CA LEU A 93 -9.26 -3.74 16.10
C LEU A 93 -8.19 -2.75 16.56
N LYS A 94 -7.06 -2.74 15.86
CA LYS A 94 -5.99 -1.76 16.06
C LYS A 94 -5.56 -1.16 14.75
N THR A 95 -5.19 0.12 14.79
CA THR A 95 -4.52 0.78 13.68
C THR A 95 -3.02 0.86 13.99
N LYS A 96 -2.18 0.43 13.05
CA LYS A 96 -0.73 0.55 13.10
C LYS A 96 -0.28 1.60 12.10
N LEU A 97 0.64 2.47 12.49
CA LEU A 97 1.28 3.46 11.62
C LEU A 97 2.80 3.27 11.71
N GLU A 98 3.46 3.13 10.57
CA GLU A 98 4.91 2.99 10.48
C GLU A 98 5.52 4.21 9.79
N PHE A 99 6.48 4.83 10.46
CA PHE A 99 7.17 6.01 10.00
C PHE A 99 8.63 5.68 9.70
N TYR A 100 9.09 6.10 8.52
CA TYR A 100 10.49 6.09 8.10
C TYR A 100 10.88 7.52 7.73
N ASP A 101 12.07 7.96 8.17
CA ASP A 101 12.51 9.36 8.03
C ASP A 101 11.45 10.40 8.47
N ASN A 102 10.77 10.10 9.58
CA ASN A 102 9.70 10.92 10.17
C ASN A 102 8.42 11.08 9.31
N GLU A 103 8.33 10.38 8.18
CA GLU A 103 7.19 10.37 7.25
C GLU A 103 6.44 9.02 7.31
N LEU A 104 5.10 9.08 7.19
CA LEU A 104 4.27 7.88 7.16
C LEU A 104 4.54 7.05 5.89
N MET A 105 5.08 5.85 6.08
CA MET A 105 5.41 4.90 5.01
C MET A 105 4.35 3.82 4.87
N ALA A 106 3.79 3.35 5.99
CA ALA A 106 2.76 2.32 5.96
C ALA A 106 1.70 2.54 7.04
N SER A 107 0.48 2.15 6.74
CA SER A 107 -0.62 2.09 7.69
C SER A 107 -1.31 0.73 7.60
N SER A 108 -1.71 0.18 8.74
CA SER A 108 -2.36 -1.12 8.80
C SER A 108 -3.57 -1.13 9.71
N LEU A 109 -4.58 -1.91 9.36
CA LEU A 109 -5.61 -2.36 10.28
C LEU A 109 -5.34 -3.80 10.66
N VAL A 110 -5.30 -4.07 11.96
CA VAL A 110 -5.12 -5.41 12.52
C VAL A 110 -6.40 -5.79 13.24
N PHE A 111 -7.04 -6.86 12.78
CA PHE A 111 -8.25 -7.42 13.36
C PHE A 111 -7.90 -8.74 14.02
N LYS A 112 -8.25 -8.89 15.29
CA LYS A 112 -8.11 -10.15 16.01
C LYS A 112 -9.49 -10.63 16.45
N THR A 113 -9.94 -11.75 15.90
CA THR A 113 -11.22 -12.34 16.29
C THR A 113 -11.03 -13.41 17.36
N ASN A 114 -12.12 -13.78 18.02
CA ASN A 114 -12.12 -14.79 19.08
C ASN A 114 -12.16 -16.24 18.57
N ASN A 115 -12.53 -16.46 17.29
CA ASN A 115 -12.61 -17.79 16.69
C ASN A 115 -12.48 -17.74 15.16
N ILE A 116 -12.21 -18.91 14.58
CA ILE A 116 -11.97 -19.10 13.15
C ILE A 116 -13.18 -18.78 12.27
N LEU A 117 -14.41 -19.04 12.71
CA LEU A 117 -15.61 -18.76 11.91
C LEU A 117 -15.80 -17.25 11.73
N ASN A 118 -15.62 -16.50 12.81
CA ASN A 118 -15.65 -15.03 12.79
C ASN A 118 -14.50 -14.48 11.93
N GLN A 119 -13.33 -15.12 11.98
CA GLN A 119 -12.21 -14.74 11.11
C GLN A 119 -12.55 -14.94 9.63
N SER A 120 -13.03 -16.12 9.22
CA SER A 120 -13.34 -16.39 7.81
C SER A 120 -14.46 -15.52 7.27
N ALA A 121 -15.46 -15.19 8.10
CA ALA A 121 -16.49 -14.22 7.72
C ALA A 121 -15.89 -12.82 7.49
N LEU A 122 -15.04 -12.36 8.41
CA LEU A 122 -14.36 -11.08 8.30
C LEU A 122 -13.42 -11.05 7.08
N GLU A 123 -12.62 -12.09 6.85
CA GLU A 123 -11.76 -12.22 5.67
C GLU A 123 -12.57 -12.04 4.37
N ALA A 124 -13.71 -12.72 4.25
CA ALA A 124 -14.57 -12.61 3.08
C ALA A 124 -15.14 -11.19 2.89
N GLU A 125 -15.54 -10.53 3.98
CA GLU A 125 -16.00 -9.14 3.95
C GLU A 125 -14.89 -8.17 3.54
N LEU A 126 -13.70 -8.30 4.13
CA LEU A 126 -12.53 -7.47 3.82
C LEU A 126 -12.08 -7.69 2.38
N PHE A 127 -12.03 -8.95 1.91
CA PHE A 127 -11.70 -9.28 0.54
C PHE A 127 -12.69 -8.65 -0.45
N LYS A 128 -13.99 -8.78 -0.17
CA LYS A 128 -15.05 -8.18 -0.99
C LYS A 128 -14.94 -6.65 -1.01
N TYR A 129 -14.69 -6.04 0.15
CA TYR A 129 -14.51 -4.60 0.27
C TYR A 129 -13.32 -4.11 -0.57
N LEU A 130 -12.14 -4.70 -0.38
CA LEU A 130 -10.93 -4.33 -1.12
C LEU A 130 -11.08 -4.58 -2.62
N SER A 131 -11.70 -5.70 -3.00
CA SER A 131 -11.93 -6.01 -4.42
C SER A 131 -12.94 -5.06 -5.06
N GLY A 132 -13.93 -4.58 -4.31
CA GLY A 132 -14.86 -3.55 -4.75
C GLY A 132 -14.19 -2.19 -4.96
N LEU A 133 -13.13 -1.87 -4.20
CA LEU A 133 -12.38 -0.63 -4.34
C LEU A 133 -11.31 -0.69 -5.43
N TYR A 134 -10.59 -1.80 -5.53
CA TYR A 134 -9.34 -1.90 -6.29
C TYR A 134 -9.37 -2.93 -7.43
N GLY A 135 -10.50 -3.60 -7.65
CA GLY A 135 -10.62 -4.71 -8.59
C GLY A 135 -10.04 -6.01 -8.01
N GLU A 136 -9.75 -7.00 -8.87
CA GLU A 136 -9.16 -8.26 -8.41
C GLU A 136 -7.68 -8.07 -7.96
N PRO A 137 -7.21 -8.83 -6.96
CA PRO A 137 -5.82 -8.79 -6.54
C PRO A 137 -4.90 -9.29 -7.66
N GLY A 138 -3.70 -8.72 -7.74
CA GLY A 138 -2.66 -9.14 -8.69
C GLY A 138 -2.06 -10.51 -8.37
N GLY A 139 -2.21 -10.99 -7.14
CA GLY A 139 -1.72 -12.30 -6.72
C GLY A 139 -2.26 -12.77 -5.39
N LYS A 140 -2.19 -14.10 -5.19
CA LYS A 140 -2.42 -14.79 -3.92
C LYS A 140 -1.16 -15.57 -3.57
N GLU A 141 -0.69 -15.42 -2.34
CA GLU A 141 0.45 -16.15 -1.81
C GLU A 141 0.05 -16.87 -0.53
N GLU A 142 0.68 -18.00 -0.26
CA GLU A 142 0.52 -18.73 0.99
C GLU A 142 1.89 -19.14 1.53
N VAL A 143 2.25 -18.61 2.70
CA VAL A 143 3.54 -18.86 3.34
C VAL A 143 3.30 -19.14 4.81
N LEU A 144 3.73 -20.31 5.29
CA LEU A 144 3.58 -20.72 6.70
C LEU A 144 2.12 -20.61 7.20
N ASN A 145 1.15 -21.02 6.38
CA ASN A 145 -0.29 -20.90 6.60
C ASN A 145 -0.82 -19.46 6.71
N ILE A 146 -0.03 -18.46 6.35
CA ILE A 146 -0.51 -17.08 6.17
C ILE A 146 -0.89 -16.94 4.72
N ILE A 147 -2.15 -16.59 4.46
CA ILE A 147 -2.65 -16.34 3.11
C ILE A 147 -2.61 -14.84 2.88
N THR A 148 -2.05 -14.41 1.75
CA THR A 148 -1.91 -13.00 1.41
C THR A 148 -2.47 -12.73 0.02
N TRP A 149 -3.25 -11.67 -0.12
CA TRP A 149 -3.71 -11.11 -1.38
C TRP A 149 -3.16 -9.71 -1.54
N THR A 150 -2.62 -9.41 -2.72
CA THR A 150 -1.97 -8.11 -2.99
C THR A 150 -2.62 -7.40 -4.16
N TRP A 151 -3.03 -6.15 -3.96
CA TRP A 151 -3.43 -5.22 -5.01
C TRP A 151 -2.30 -4.25 -5.30
N HIS A 152 -1.95 -4.13 -6.56
CA HIS A 152 -0.93 -3.20 -7.03
C HIS A 152 -1.60 -1.97 -7.64
N ILE A 153 -1.56 -0.87 -6.89
CA ILE A 153 -2.06 0.44 -7.29
C ILE A 153 -0.83 1.32 -7.60
N PRO A 154 -0.91 2.35 -8.45
CA PRO A 154 0.16 3.34 -8.56
C PRO A 154 0.60 3.83 -7.17
N ASP A 155 1.90 3.79 -6.91
CA ASP A 155 2.57 4.22 -5.67
C ASP A 155 2.13 3.56 -4.35
N LEU A 156 1.16 2.64 -4.39
CA LEU A 156 0.58 1.98 -3.22
C LEU A 156 0.50 0.45 -3.41
N ALA A 157 0.92 -0.29 -2.40
CA ALA A 157 0.60 -1.71 -2.27
C ALA A 157 -0.45 -1.89 -1.19
N VAL A 158 -1.56 -2.56 -1.52
CA VAL A 158 -2.59 -2.93 -0.55
C VAL A 158 -2.53 -4.44 -0.36
N ILE A 159 -2.43 -4.89 0.87
CA ILE A 159 -2.15 -6.28 1.21
C ILE A 159 -3.18 -6.73 2.24
N LEU A 160 -4.00 -7.73 1.90
CA LEU A 160 -4.82 -8.44 2.88
C LEU A 160 -4.05 -9.70 3.29
N SER A 161 -3.83 -9.89 4.59
CA SER A 161 -3.18 -11.08 5.15
C SER A 161 -4.07 -11.76 6.17
N SER A 162 -4.34 -13.04 5.98
CA SER A 162 -5.06 -13.92 6.90
C SER A 162 -4.11 -14.87 7.61
N ASN A 163 -4.14 -14.88 8.93
CA ASN A 163 -3.39 -15.80 9.78
C ASN A 163 -4.35 -16.64 10.65
N PRO A 164 -4.78 -17.82 10.17
CA PRO A 164 -5.75 -18.67 10.85
C PRO A 164 -5.22 -19.27 12.16
N LYS A 165 -3.90 -19.32 12.37
CA LYS A 165 -3.33 -19.85 13.61
C LYS A 165 -3.66 -18.97 14.82
N ASN A 166 -3.74 -17.66 14.60
CA ASN A 166 -3.92 -16.67 15.66
C ASN A 166 -5.23 -15.88 15.54
N ASN A 167 -6.09 -16.25 14.59
CA ASN A 167 -7.33 -15.55 14.25
C ASN A 167 -7.11 -14.07 13.91
N ILE A 168 -6.08 -13.77 13.08
CA ILE A 168 -5.71 -12.40 12.73
C ILE A 168 -5.95 -12.17 11.25
N GLU A 169 -6.74 -11.14 10.95
CA GLU A 169 -6.78 -10.51 9.63
C GLU A 169 -6.02 -9.18 9.69
N ARG A 170 -5.31 -8.85 8.62
CA ARG A 170 -4.58 -7.59 8.52
C ARG A 170 -4.70 -6.99 7.13
N ILE A 171 -5.02 -5.70 7.07
CA ILE A 171 -4.90 -4.91 5.84
C ILE A 171 -3.71 -3.99 6.02
N ASP A 172 -2.71 -4.10 5.15
CA ASP A 172 -1.58 -3.18 5.07
C ASP A 172 -1.70 -2.30 3.83
N TYR A 173 -1.42 -1.02 4.00
CA TYR A 173 -1.25 -0.04 2.94
C TYR A 173 0.18 0.47 2.99
N VAL A 174 0.98 0.16 1.98
CA VAL A 174 2.41 0.47 1.93
C VAL A 174 2.71 1.43 0.79
N TYR A 175 3.23 2.62 1.13
CA TYR A 175 3.67 3.61 0.15
C TYR A 175 4.98 3.19 -0.49
N LYS A 176 4.92 2.83 -1.78
CA LYS A 176 6.03 2.22 -2.51
C LYS A 176 7.27 3.12 -2.58
N PRO A 177 7.18 4.43 -2.88
CA PRO A 177 8.37 5.27 -3.00
C PRO A 177 9.20 5.33 -1.70
N LEU A 178 8.54 5.58 -0.57
CA LEU A 178 9.24 5.67 0.72
C LEU A 178 9.74 4.29 1.18
N ASN A 179 8.97 3.23 0.94
CA ASN A 179 9.41 1.86 1.21
C ASN A 179 10.62 1.45 0.36
N GLN A 180 10.69 1.88 -0.90
CA GLN A 180 11.85 1.64 -1.76
C GLN A 180 13.08 2.40 -1.25
N SER A 181 12.93 3.66 -0.86
CA SER A 181 14.03 4.44 -0.25
C SER A 181 14.60 3.75 0.99
N ARG A 182 13.72 3.26 1.88
CA ARG A 182 14.13 2.47 3.05
C ARG A 182 14.93 1.23 2.67
N ILE A 183 14.47 0.46 1.68
CA ILE A 183 15.16 -0.76 1.23
C ILE A 183 16.55 -0.43 0.69
N GLU A 184 16.69 0.65 -0.08
CA GLU A 184 17.96 1.10 -0.62
C GLU A 184 18.94 1.54 0.48
N ASP A 185 18.46 2.24 1.50
CA ASP A 185 19.29 2.66 2.63
C ASP A 185 19.73 1.47 3.50
N GLU A 186 18.85 0.50 3.73
CA GLU A 186 19.21 -0.76 4.39
C GLU A 186 20.28 -1.53 3.60
N PHE A 187 20.18 -1.53 2.26
CA PHE A 187 21.17 -2.17 1.41
C PHE A 187 22.54 -1.47 1.51
N LYS A 188 22.58 -0.13 1.46
CA LYS A 188 23.81 0.66 1.64
C LYS A 188 24.45 0.42 3.01
N GLN A 189 23.65 0.38 4.08
CA GLN A 189 24.15 0.14 5.44
C GLN A 189 24.80 -1.24 5.56
N LYS A 190 24.22 -2.29 4.96
CA LYS A 190 24.83 -3.62 4.92
C LYS A 190 26.17 -3.63 4.19
N GLN A 191 26.26 -2.93 3.06
CA GLN A 191 27.52 -2.81 2.31
C GLN A 191 28.60 -2.04 3.10
N GLN A 192 28.21 -1.05 3.90
CA GLN A 192 29.15 -0.30 4.74
C GLN A 192 29.59 -1.08 6.00
N GLY A 193 28.74 -1.98 6.51
CA GLY A 193 29.07 -2.90 7.59
C GLY A 193 30.00 -4.05 7.17
N GLU A 194 29.96 -4.44 5.89
CA GLU A 194 30.95 -5.33 5.28
C GLU A 194 32.17 -4.50 4.84
N THR A 195 33.12 -4.28 5.75
CA THR A 195 34.49 -3.95 5.36
C THR A 195 35.10 -5.17 4.67
N VAL A 196 34.80 -5.34 3.38
CA VAL A 196 35.52 -6.29 2.54
C VAL A 196 36.90 -5.71 2.31
N ASP A 197 37.87 -6.17 3.09
CA ASP A 197 39.28 -5.91 2.84
C ASP A 197 39.62 -6.38 1.42
N PRO A 198 39.93 -5.47 0.48
CA PRO A 198 40.25 -5.82 -0.89
C PRO A 198 41.45 -6.78 -0.98
N ALA A 199 42.32 -6.76 0.03
CA ALA A 199 43.45 -7.69 0.10
C ALA A 199 42.99 -9.14 0.32
N LYS A 200 41.93 -9.40 1.10
CA LYS A 200 41.43 -10.77 1.34
C LYS A 200 40.82 -11.44 0.11
N GLN A 201 40.33 -10.69 -0.86
CA GLN A 201 39.88 -11.24 -2.14
C GLN A 201 41.05 -11.61 -3.07
N MET A 202 42.21 -10.96 -2.96
CA MET A 202 43.38 -11.25 -3.81
C MET A 202 44.18 -12.50 -3.37
N PHE A 203 43.90 -13.09 -2.21
CA PHE A 203 44.62 -14.28 -1.71
C PHE A 203 43.87 -15.61 -1.91
N ILE A 204 42.67 -15.63 -2.49
CA ILE A 204 41.91 -16.88 -2.72
C ILE A 204 42.25 -17.52 -4.07
N ASP A 205 42.75 -16.75 -5.06
CA ASP A 205 43.10 -17.28 -6.39
C ASP A 205 44.58 -17.69 -6.55
N GLY A 206 45.32 -17.80 -5.44
CA GLY A 206 46.78 -17.92 -5.47
C GLY A 206 47.36 -19.02 -4.58
N ASN A 207 46.88 -20.25 -4.66
CA ASN A 207 47.70 -21.39 -4.19
C ASN A 207 47.63 -22.62 -5.10
N TYR A 208 48.02 -22.41 -6.36
CA TYR A 208 48.59 -23.47 -7.20
C TYR A 208 50.01 -23.79 -6.71
N SER A 209 50.20 -24.52 -5.61
CA SER A 209 51.45 -25.26 -5.30
C SER A 209 51.40 -25.92 -3.92
N ALA A 210 50.90 -27.16 -3.87
CA ALA A 210 51.38 -28.12 -2.89
C ALA A 210 51.49 -29.48 -3.60
N PRO A 211 52.67 -30.13 -3.64
CA PRO A 211 52.78 -31.46 -4.20
C PRO A 211 52.01 -32.44 -3.31
N LYS A 212 51.28 -33.37 -3.92
CA LYS A 212 50.63 -34.46 -3.20
C LYS A 212 51.71 -35.34 -2.55
N GLN A 213 51.69 -35.41 -1.22
CA GLN A 213 52.18 -36.56 -0.45
C GLN A 213 51.12 -36.94 0.58
#